data_AF-A0A428XVY4-F1
#
_entry.id   AF-A0A428XVY4-F1
#
_cell.length_a   1.000
_cell.length_b   1.000
_cell.length_c   1.000
_cell.angle_alpha   90.00
_cell.angle_beta   90.00
_cell.angle_gamma   90.00
#
_symmetry.space_group_name_H-M   'P 1'
#
loop_
_entity.id
_entity.type
_entity.pdbx_description
1 polymer ?
#
loop_
_entity_poly.entity_id
_entity_poly.type
_entity_poly.pdbx_seq_one_letter_code
_entity_poly.pdbx_strand_id
1 'polypeptide(L)' 'MTDDRTDQRAADLLPEERGAGGSSDPRAQAEAILAESDARETDREAVPGSLWEHRTSEQTITPEDGTR' A
#
# COMPACT_ATOMS: atom_id res chain seq x y z
N MET A 1 -4.74 13.74 15.11
CA MET A 1 -5.19 12.50 14.45
C MET A 1 -4.16 11.95 13.49
N THR A 2 -3.68 12.68 12.48
CA THR A 2 -2.56 12.21 11.62
C THR A 2 -1.25 12.05 12.39
N ASP A 3 -0.96 12.96 13.32
CA ASP A 3 0.22 12.90 14.18
C ASP A 3 0.22 11.66 15.08
N ASP A 4 -0.91 11.37 15.75
CA ASP A 4 -1.07 10.18 16.60
C ASP A 4 -0.88 8.87 15.83
N ARG A 5 -1.38 8.79 14.58
CA ARG A 5 -1.22 7.62 13.69
C ARG A 5 0.25 7.44 13.28
N THR A 6 0.93 8.54 13.04
CA THR A 6 2.35 8.56 12.67
C THR A 6 3.21 8.09 13.85
N ASP A 7 2.95 8.60 15.05
CA ASP A 7 3.65 8.19 16.27
C ASP A 7 3.45 6.71 16.60
N GLN A 8 2.20 6.23 16.52
CA GLN A 8 1.91 4.82 16.77
C GLN A 8 2.68 3.91 15.81
N ARG A 9 2.65 4.23 14.50
CA ARG A 9 3.37 3.43 13.49
C ARG A 9 4.89 3.49 13.67
N ALA A 10 5.43 4.65 14.02
CA ALA A 10 6.85 4.82 14.27
C ALA A 10 7.33 4.09 15.54
N ALA A 11 6.43 3.89 16.51
CA ALA A 11 6.70 3.11 17.72
C ALA A 11 6.57 1.58 17.49
N ASP A 12 5.58 1.15 16.70
CA ASP A 12 5.25 -0.25 16.44
C ASP A 12 6.10 -0.88 15.31
N LEU A 13 7.42 -0.65 15.34
CA LEU A 13 8.33 -1.27 14.38
C LEU A 13 8.30 -2.79 14.45
N LEU A 14 8.55 -3.47 13.34
CA LEU A 14 8.86 -4.89 13.32
C LEU A 14 10.30 -5.14 13.82
N PRO A 15 10.65 -6.36 14.31
CA PRO A 15 12.02 -6.68 14.71
C PRO A 15 13.07 -6.37 13.64
N GLU A 16 12.74 -6.61 12.37
CA GLU A 16 13.60 -6.37 11.21
C GLU A 16 13.85 -4.86 10.99
N GLU A 17 12.84 -4.02 11.24
CA GLU A 17 12.91 -2.56 11.11
C GLU A 17 13.67 -1.90 12.27
N ARG A 18 13.82 -2.58 13.41
CA ARG A 18 14.68 -2.10 14.51
C ARG A 18 16.16 -2.35 14.24
N GLY A 19 16.47 -3.26 13.31
CA GLY A 19 17.84 -3.58 12.91
C GLY A 19 18.39 -2.62 11.86
N ALA A 20 19.58 -2.91 11.35
CA ALA A 20 20.25 -2.10 10.33
C ALA A 20 19.50 -2.02 8.97
N GLY A 21 18.44 -2.84 8.79
CA GLY A 21 17.61 -2.83 7.59
C GLY A 21 16.44 -1.84 7.63
N GLY A 22 16.14 -1.23 8.79
CA GLY A 22 15.09 -0.23 8.93
C GLY A 22 15.53 1.18 8.55
N SER A 23 14.56 2.12 8.52
CA SER A 23 14.88 3.55 8.33
C SER A 23 15.62 4.13 9.54
N SER A 24 16.51 5.07 9.25
CA SER A 24 17.15 5.91 10.27
C SER A 24 16.21 6.95 10.89
N ASP A 25 15.09 7.23 10.21
CA ASP A 25 13.99 8.04 10.71
C ASP A 25 12.64 7.31 10.51
N PRO A 26 12.22 6.52 11.51
CA PRO A 26 10.94 5.82 11.49
C PRO A 26 9.73 6.75 11.42
N ARG A 27 9.82 7.97 11.99
CA ARG A 27 8.70 8.91 11.99
C ARG A 27 8.49 9.49 10.61
N ALA A 28 9.56 9.95 9.95
CA ALA A 28 9.47 10.45 8.58
C ALA A 28 9.01 9.35 7.60
N GLN A 29 9.48 8.11 7.78
CA GLN A 29 9.00 6.99 6.97
C GLN A 29 7.51 6.71 7.20
N ALA A 30 7.06 6.73 8.46
CA ALA A 30 5.64 6.52 8.79
C ALA A 30 4.75 7.60 8.18
N GLU A 31 5.13 8.87 8.27
CA GLU A 31 4.41 10.00 7.67
C GLU A 31 4.26 9.82 6.16
N ALA A 32 5.36 9.49 5.46
CA ALA A 32 5.34 9.29 4.00
C ALA A 32 4.42 8.13 3.58
N ILE A 33 4.51 6.98 4.26
CA ILE A 33 3.67 5.80 3.96
C ILE A 33 2.19 6.10 4.22
N LEU A 34 1.88 6.79 5.32
CA LEU A 34 0.50 7.11 5.67
C LEU A 34 -0.09 8.12 4.68
N ALA A 35 0.65 9.16 4.31
CA ALA A 35 0.21 10.13 3.31
C ALA A 35 -0.04 9.46 1.94
N GLU A 36 0.86 8.57 1.51
CA GLU A 36 0.67 7.79 0.27
C GLU A 36 -0.55 6.87 0.37
N SER A 37 -0.77 6.25 1.53
CA SER A 37 -1.91 5.35 1.76
C SER A 37 -3.24 6.10 1.76
N ASP A 38 -3.31 7.24 2.43
CA ASP A 38 -4.50 8.09 2.46
C ASP A 38 -4.85 8.62 1.04
N ALA A 39 -3.82 8.93 0.24
CA ALA A 39 -3.99 9.28 -1.17
C ALA A 39 -4.60 8.13 -1.98
N ARG A 40 -4.06 6.90 -1.85
CA ARG A 40 -4.61 5.70 -2.52
C ARG A 40 -6.01 5.30 -2.05
N GLU A 41 -6.32 5.57 -0.79
CA GLU A 41 -7.65 5.31 -0.22
C GLU A 41 -8.69 6.26 -0.82
N THR A 42 -8.33 7.52 -0.99
CA THR A 42 -9.19 8.55 -1.61
C THR A 42 -9.32 8.35 -3.11
N ASP A 43 -8.21 8.08 -3.79
CA ASP A 43 -8.15 7.83 -5.21
C ASP A 43 -7.12 6.72 -5.47
N ARG A 44 -7.63 5.57 -5.89
CA ARG A 44 -6.83 4.38 -6.16
C ARG A 44 -5.74 4.64 -7.20
N GLU A 45 -5.97 5.56 -8.14
CA GLU A 45 -5.05 5.91 -9.21
C GLU A 45 -4.12 7.08 -8.86
N ALA A 46 -4.21 7.64 -7.65
CA ALA A 46 -3.45 8.81 -7.22
C ALA A 46 -1.92 8.63 -7.23
N VAL A 47 -1.42 7.38 -7.23
CA VAL A 47 0.03 7.10 -7.26
C VAL A 47 0.51 7.06 -8.72
N PRO A 48 1.32 8.04 -9.17
CA PRO A 48 1.83 8.08 -10.53
C PRO A 48 2.68 6.85 -10.84
N GLY A 49 2.38 6.16 -11.93
CA GLY A 49 3.11 4.94 -12.34
C GLY A 49 2.59 3.65 -11.72
N SER A 50 1.53 3.70 -10.90
CA SER A 50 0.83 2.50 -10.45
C SER A 50 0.04 1.89 -11.63
N LEU A 51 0.45 0.71 -12.09
CA LEU A 51 -0.25 -0.03 -13.14
C LEU A 51 -1.36 -0.87 -12.51
N TRP A 52 -2.60 -0.37 -12.55
CA TRP A 52 -3.76 -1.12 -12.09
C TRP A 52 -4.38 -1.91 -13.23
N GLU A 53 -4.58 -3.21 -13.00
CA GLU A 53 -5.35 -4.05 -13.91
C GLU A 53 -6.85 -3.95 -13.56
N HIS A 54 -7.65 -3.45 -14.49
CA HIS A 54 -9.11 -3.34 -14.32
C HIS A 54 -9.82 -4.67 -14.62
N ARG A 55 -9.35 -5.78 -14.02
CA ARG A 55 -9.98 -7.08 -14.27
C ARG A 55 -11.39 -7.12 -13.67
N THR A 56 -12.37 -7.56 -14.46
CA THR A 56 -13.72 -7.84 -13.98
C THR A 56 -13.81 -9.27 -13.44
N SER A 57 -14.83 -9.55 -12.61
CA SER A 57 -15.07 -10.90 -12.10
C SER A 57 -15.24 -11.93 -13.22
N GLU A 58 -15.84 -11.53 -14.34
CA GLU A 58 -16.07 -12.37 -15.53
C GLU A 58 -14.75 -12.79 -16.20
N GLN A 59 -13.69 -12.00 -16.06
CA GLN A 59 -12.36 -12.31 -16.59
C GLN A 59 -11.55 -13.25 -15.69
N THR A 60 -12.12 -13.74 -14.58
CA THR A 60 -11.47 -14.72 -13.70
C THR A 60 -11.58 -16.14 -14.24
N ILE A 61 -12.59 -16.43 -15.06
CA ILE A 61 -12.74 -17.74 -15.71
C ILE A 61 -12.34 -17.59 -17.18
N THR A 62 -11.37 -18.40 -17.64
CA THR A 62 -11.15 -18.59 -19.07
C THR A 62 -12.44 -19.17 -19.65
N PRO A 63 -13.18 -18.47 -20.54
CA PRO A 63 -14.35 -19.06 -21.15
C PRO A 63 -13.91 -20.38 -21.78
N GLU A 64 -14.48 -21.49 -21.32
CA GLU A 64 -14.31 -22.77 -21.97
C GLU A 64 -14.80 -22.59 -23.40
N ASP A 65 -13.87 -22.63 -24.35
CA ASP A 65 -14.16 -22.50 -25.77
C ASP A 65 -15.09 -23.65 -26.11
N GLY A 66 -16.39 -23.35 -26.16
CA GLY A 66 -17.47 -24.29 -26.33
C GLY A 66 -17.33 -24.96 -27.68
N THR A 67 -16.50 -26.00 -27.72
CA THR A 67 -16.19 -26.73 -28.93
C THR A 67 -17.29 -27.78 -29.12
N ARG A 68 -18.25 -27.39 -29.96
CA ARG A 68 -18.99 -28.22 -30.93
C ARG A 68 -19.96 -29.29 -30.43
#